data_AF-A0A532CTV3-F1
#
_entry.id   AF-A0A532CTV3-F1
#
_cell.length_a   1.000
_cell.length_b   1.000
_cell.length_c   1.000
_cell.angle_alpha   90.00
_cell.angle_beta   90.00
_cell.angle_gamma   90.00
#
_symmetry.space_group_name_H-M   'P 1'
#
loop_
_entity.id
_entity.type
_entity.pdbx_description
1 polymer ?
#
loop_
_entity_poly.entity_id
_entity_poly.type
_entity_poly.pdbx_seq_one_letter_code
_entity_poly.pdbx_strand_id
1 'polypeptide(L)' 'MKTGGQLIVDALEANGTDRIYCVPGESYLAVLDALHDSSIRTIVCRQ' A
#
# COMPACT_ATOMS: atom_id res chain seq x y z
N MET A 1 14.21 -9.98 -4.73
CA MET A 1 12.98 -10.76 -4.44
C MET A 1 11.93 -9.77 -3.95
N LYS A 2 10.68 -9.83 -4.44
CA LYS A 2 9.63 -8.92 -3.96
C LYS A 2 9.10 -9.39 -2.60
N THR A 3 8.75 -8.45 -1.72
CA THR A 3 8.05 -8.74 -0.46
C THR A 3 6.57 -9.04 -0.74
N GLY A 4 5.89 -9.68 0.21
CA GLY A 4 4.43 -9.87 0.11
C GLY A 4 3.67 -8.54 -0.01
N GLY A 5 4.16 -7.49 0.65
CA GLY A 5 3.55 -6.15 0.56
C GLY A 5 3.69 -5.52 -0.83
N GLN A 6 4.86 -5.70 -1.47
CA GLN A 6 5.06 -5.25 -2.86
C GLN A 6 4.13 -5.98 -3.83
N LEU A 7 3.91 -7.28 -3.66
CA LEU A 7 2.97 -8.02 -4.51
C LEU A 7 1.52 -7.55 -4.36
N ILE A 8 1.11 -7.14 -3.15
CA ILE A 8 -0.20 -6.55 -2.91
C ILE A 8 -0.33 -5.21 -3.65
N VAL A 9 0.67 -4.34 -3.53
CA VAL A 9 0.65 -3.02 -4.17
C VAL A 9 0.70 -3.13 -5.69
N ASP A 10 1.53 -4.03 -6.25
CA ASP A 10 1.55 -4.33 -7.68
C ASP A 10 0.15 -4.74 -8.18
N ALA A 11 -0.56 -5.58 -7.41
CA ALA A 11 -1.90 -6.01 -7.76
C ALA A 11 -2.90 -4.84 -7.70
N LEU A 12 -2.79 -3.93 -6.72
CA LEU A 12 -3.62 -2.74 -6.64
C LEU A 12 -3.41 -1.82 -7.86
N GLU A 13 -2.16 -1.59 -8.26
CA GLU A 13 -1.81 -0.81 -9.44
C GLU A 13 -2.33 -1.46 -10.73
N ALA A 14 -2.18 -2.78 -10.86
CA ALA A 14 -2.71 -3.54 -12.00
C ALA A 14 -4.24 -3.47 -12.11
N ASN A 15 -4.94 -3.27 -11.00
CA ASN A 15 -6.38 -3.03 -10.98
C ASN A 15 -6.78 -1.56 -11.19
N GLY A 16 -5.82 -0.67 -11.47
CA GLY A 16 -6.08 0.75 -11.73
C GLY A 16 -6.43 1.54 -10.47
N THR A 17 -6.04 1.06 -9.29
CA THR A 17 -6.22 1.81 -8.03
C THR A 17 -5.35 3.07 -8.08
N ASP A 18 -5.94 4.24 -7.87
CA ASP A 18 -5.22 5.52 -7.85
C ASP A 18 -5.10 6.13 -6.44
N ARG A 19 -5.93 5.68 -5.50
CA ARG A 19 -6.01 6.18 -4.13
C ARG A 19 -6.49 5.11 -3.16
N ILE A 20 -5.90 5.10 -1.96
CA ILE A 20 -6.34 4.26 -0.83
C ILE A 20 -6.45 5.08 0.46
N TYR A 21 -7.15 4.52 1.45
CA TYR A 21 -7.25 5.05 2.80
C TYR A 21 -6.83 3.97 3.79
N CYS A 22 -5.96 4.30 4.76
CA CYS A 22 -5.48 3.32 5.73
C CYS A 22 -5.27 3.93 7.13
N VAL A 23 -5.33 3.10 8.17
CA VAL A 23 -4.88 3.44 9.52
C VAL A 23 -3.59 2.66 9.78
N PRO A 24 -2.41 3.30 9.80
CA PRO A 24 -1.12 2.62 9.88
C PRO A 24 -1.02 1.65 11.06
N GLY A 25 -0.41 0.49 10.84
CA GLY A 25 -0.18 -0.53 11.85
C GLY A 25 0.97 -1.46 11.48
N GLU A 26 1.64 -2.01 12.49
CA GLU A 26 2.84 -2.85 12.32
C GLU A 26 2.55 -4.15 11.56
N SER A 27 1.34 -4.69 11.69
CA SER A 27 0.94 -5.97 11.08
C SER A 27 1.00 -6.00 9.55
N TYR A 28 1.09 -4.86 8.89
CA TYR A 28 1.18 -4.74 7.43
C TYR A 28 2.23 -3.74 6.98
N LEU A 29 3.30 -3.56 7.77
CA LEU A 29 4.37 -2.60 7.48
C LEU A 29 4.96 -2.76 6.08
N ALA A 30 5.15 -4.00 5.61
CA ALA A 30 5.65 -4.26 4.27
C ALA A 30 4.74 -3.71 3.14
N VAL A 31 3.42 -3.59 3.37
CA VAL A 31 2.49 -2.96 2.43
C VAL A 31 2.60 -1.44 2.53
N LEU A 32 2.75 -0.88 3.74
CA LEU A 32 2.99 0.57 3.92
C LEU A 32 4.30 1.01 3.24
N ASP A 33 5.36 0.22 3.37
CA ASP A 33 6.64 0.45 2.68
C ASP A 33 6.44 0.41 1.16
N ALA A 34 5.74 -0.60 0.64
CA ALA A 34 5.47 -0.70 -0.78
C ALA A 34 4.58 0.44 -1.32
N LEU A 35 3.61 0.90 -0.54
CA LEU A 35 2.76 2.04 -0.88
C LEU A 35 3.54 3.36 -0.89
N HIS A 36 4.60 3.47 -0.09
CA HIS A 36 5.47 4.65 -0.09
C HIS A 36 6.20 4.81 -1.43
N ASP A 37 6.57 3.71 -2.07
CA ASP A 37 7.26 3.68 -3.36
C ASP A 37 6.29 3.67 -4.58
N SER A 38 4.98 3.61 -4.34
CA SER A 38 3.94 3.49 -5.37
C SER A 38 3.40 4.84 -5.83
N SER A 39 2.82 4.85 -7.04
CA SER A 39 2.04 5.99 -7.55
C SER A 39 0.66 6.15 -6.89
N ILE A 40 0.21 5.13 -6.14
CA ILE A 40 -1.07 5.14 -5.43
C ILE A 40 -1.05 6.20 -4.33
N ARG A 41 -2.03 7.10 -4.36
CA ARG A 41 -2.18 8.12 -3.32
C ARG A 41 -2.68 7.49 -2.02
N THR A 42 -1.79 7.39 -1.03
CA THR A 42 -2.15 6.88 0.30
C THR A 42 -2.65 8.00 1.21
N ILE A 43 -3.87 7.88 1.72
CA ILE A 43 -4.47 8.81 2.69
C ILE A 43 -4.49 8.15 4.07
N VAL A 44 -3.77 8.76 5.02
CA VAL A 44 -3.73 8.28 6.41
C VAL A 44 -4.98 8.74 7.16
N CYS A 45 -5.64 7.80 7.83
CA CYS A 45 -6.81 7.98 8.67
C CYS A 45 -6.49 7.72 10.16
N ARG A 46 -7.41 8.10 11.05
CA ARG A 46 -7.38 7.80 12.49
C ARG A 46 -8.67 7.11 12.93
N GLN A 47 -8.56 6.18 13.89
CA GLN A 47 -9.71 5.52 14.54
C GLN A 47 -10.22 6.34 15.73
#